data_AF-A0A8H4P240-F1
#
_entry.id   AF-A0A8H4P240-F1
#
_cell.length_a   1.000
_cell.length_b   1.000
_cell.length_c   1.000
_cell.angle_alpha   90.00
_cell.angle_beta   90.00
_cell.angle_gamma   90.00
#
_symmetry.space_group_name_H-M   'P 1'
#
loop_
_entity.id
_entity.type
_entity.pdbx_description
1 polymer ?
#
loop_
_entity_poly.entity_id
_entity_poly.type
_entity_poly.pdbx_seq_one_letter_code
_entity_poly.pdbx_strand_id
1 'polypeptide(L)'
;MASPQLHLLAPFGTKPEDQWFRAAYKWHRDKIFEWMQKVAVAGGVKPGDQDARVLLTAIYNRLISLSLPDGSLYKDATKQPSSHIARLLNQDWKKDDAKTSKFIVSGWSFRQSIQTFIGSVPDWWCPYDLLGLFLSLLGPAPSAANKNNFYLPLTAVYSRWCSRIAGHPEESWNWPPDTRGQGSLPYVFQCTWHVEVDKNTKQHWGQYFLGASTAGDNFESDKESDNYTGSWRERVQEARFDMLFKCQNIPMVQINDFRDKTAPNMNIADRNMVPFGNCAETYPFAIRFLAAKTQNESSMTGLALKRDFMGMEEYPEYDEFSTSEIWKNLMAPCKNCKHLIQKAGAKESQFAAKLDKTKAPKRPKPMLVGEDILVEN
;
A
#
# COMPACT_ATOMS: atom_id res chain seq x y z
N MET A 1 7.80 -0.59 37.59
CA MET A 1 8.03 0.52 36.63
C MET A 1 7.42 0.12 35.30
N ALA A 2 6.43 0.88 34.80
CA ALA A 2 5.81 0.62 33.51
C ALA A 2 6.89 0.65 32.41
N SER A 3 6.91 -0.36 31.54
CA SER A 3 7.85 -0.39 30.42
C SER A 3 7.57 0.81 29.50
N PRO A 4 8.60 1.52 28.99
CA PRO A 4 8.36 2.69 28.15
C PRO A 4 7.61 2.26 26.89
N GLN A 5 6.36 2.72 26.78
CA GLN A 5 5.53 2.56 25.61
C GLN A 5 6.26 3.15 24.40
N LEU A 6 6.28 2.45 23.27
CA LEU A 6 6.94 2.96 22.06
C LEU A 6 6.31 4.30 21.68
N HIS A 7 7.15 5.34 21.62
CA HIS A 7 6.75 6.66 21.16
C HIS A 7 6.57 6.63 19.64
N LEU A 8 5.31 6.57 19.21
CA LEU A 8 4.91 6.64 17.81
C LEU A 8 4.82 8.10 17.39
N LEU A 9 5.38 8.42 16.23
CA LEU A 9 5.25 9.75 15.68
C LEU A 9 3.88 9.88 15.02
N ALA A 10 3.25 11.04 15.14
CA ALA A 10 1.99 11.28 14.45
C ALA A 10 2.24 11.54 12.95
N PRO A 11 1.37 11.08 12.03
CA PRO A 11 1.32 11.65 10.71
C PRO A 11 0.88 13.12 10.79
N PHE A 12 1.18 13.87 9.74
CA PHE A 12 1.02 15.31 9.75
C PHE A 12 -0.42 15.75 10.11
N GLY A 13 -0.55 16.88 10.81
CA GLY A 13 -1.83 17.50 11.15
C GLY A 13 -2.54 16.87 12.35
N THR A 14 -1.91 15.87 12.97
CA THR A 14 -2.34 15.27 14.23
C THR A 14 -1.27 15.48 15.27
N LYS A 15 -1.68 15.74 16.51
CA LYS A 15 -0.74 16.02 17.58
C LYS A 15 -0.19 14.69 18.11
N PRO A 16 1.08 14.61 18.57
CA PRO A 16 1.64 13.37 19.12
C PRO A 16 0.78 12.74 20.23
N GLU A 17 0.14 13.58 21.05
CA GLU A 17 -0.80 13.17 22.11
C GLU A 17 -2.07 12.48 21.59
N ASP A 18 -2.44 12.67 20.31
CA ASP A 18 -3.61 12.03 19.70
C ASP A 18 -3.37 10.52 19.48
N GLN A 19 -2.14 10.04 19.65
CA GLN A 19 -1.72 8.65 19.44
C GLN A 19 -2.29 8.08 18.13
N TRP A 20 -2.25 8.88 17.06
CA TRP A 20 -3.04 8.65 15.85
C TRP A 20 -2.89 7.23 15.30
N PHE A 21 -1.67 6.68 15.21
CA PHE A 21 -1.50 5.31 14.70
C PHE A 21 -2.26 4.27 15.52
N ARG A 22 -2.33 4.43 16.85
CA ARG A 22 -3.07 3.51 17.73
C ARG A 22 -4.57 3.62 17.51
N ALA A 23 -5.07 4.85 17.41
CA ALA A 23 -6.48 5.14 17.16
C ALA A 23 -6.92 4.75 15.74
N ALA A 24 -6.19 5.20 14.73
CA ALA A 24 -6.47 5.00 13.31
C ALA A 24 -6.46 3.54 12.90
N TYR A 25 -5.58 2.73 13.50
CA TYR A 25 -5.47 1.31 13.17
C TYR A 25 -6.77 0.52 13.41
N LYS A 26 -7.57 0.93 14.39
CA LYS A 26 -8.88 0.32 14.72
C LYS A 26 -10.08 1.02 14.07
N TRP A 27 -9.89 2.05 13.26
CA TRP A 27 -11.02 2.78 12.68
C TRP A 27 -11.83 1.89 11.72
N HIS A 28 -13.15 2.00 11.85
CA HIS A 28 -14.08 1.48 10.87
C HIS A 28 -14.15 2.39 9.65
N ARG A 29 -14.68 1.87 8.56
CA ARG A 29 -14.77 2.53 7.24
C ARG A 29 -15.30 3.97 7.33
N ASP A 30 -16.41 4.18 8.01
CA ASP A 30 -17.05 5.51 8.03
C ASP A 30 -16.18 6.53 8.75
N LYS A 31 -15.48 6.11 9.81
CA LYS A 31 -14.54 6.97 10.52
C LYS A 31 -13.33 7.33 9.64
N ILE A 32 -12.84 6.37 8.86
CA ILE A 32 -11.77 6.59 7.88
C ILE A 32 -12.20 7.68 6.88
N PHE A 33 -13.38 7.56 6.28
CA PHE A 33 -13.86 8.55 5.31
C PHE A 33 -14.25 9.89 5.91
N GLU A 34 -14.79 9.93 7.12
CA GLU A 34 -15.00 11.17 7.86
C GLU A 34 -13.67 11.91 8.06
N TRP A 35 -12.63 11.19 8.48
CA TRP A 35 -11.30 11.78 8.67
C TRP A 35 -10.68 12.25 7.36
N MET A 36 -10.73 11.43 6.30
CA MET A 36 -10.20 11.81 4.98
C MET A 36 -10.88 13.06 4.43
N GLN A 37 -12.20 13.16 4.59
CA GLN A 37 -12.96 14.34 4.17
C GLN A 37 -12.51 15.59 4.92
N LYS A 38 -12.36 15.51 6.25
CA LYS A 38 -11.89 16.61 7.09
C LYS A 38 -10.50 17.09 6.65
N VAL A 39 -9.58 16.16 6.41
CA VAL A 39 -8.22 16.45 5.93
C VAL A 39 -8.25 17.11 4.55
N ALA A 40 -9.06 16.60 3.63
CA ALA A 40 -9.20 17.19 2.29
C ALA A 40 -9.75 18.62 2.35
N VAL A 41 -10.83 18.86 3.11
CA VAL A 41 -11.44 20.20 3.29
C VAL A 41 -10.47 21.20 3.92
N ALA A 42 -9.64 20.75 4.85
CA ALA A 42 -8.63 21.60 5.48
C ALA A 42 -7.54 22.08 4.50
N GLY A 43 -7.34 21.41 3.35
CA GLY A 43 -6.21 21.66 2.47
C GLY A 43 -4.99 20.79 2.81
N GLY A 44 -5.22 19.62 3.41
CA GLY A 44 -4.15 18.71 3.80
C GLY A 44 -3.23 19.33 4.83
N VAL A 45 -1.94 19.45 4.46
CA VAL A 45 -0.85 19.80 5.37
C VAL A 45 -0.82 21.27 5.74
N LYS A 46 -1.13 22.13 4.78
CA LYS A 46 -1.09 23.57 4.97
C LYS A 46 -2.54 24.03 5.03
N PRO A 47 -3.10 24.31 6.22
CA PRO A 47 -4.48 24.77 6.32
C PRO A 47 -4.73 25.95 5.38
N GLY A 48 -5.75 25.83 4.53
CA GLY A 48 -6.06 26.84 3.51
C GLY A 48 -5.33 26.70 2.18
N ASP A 49 -4.48 25.68 2.00
CA ASP A 49 -3.89 25.35 0.69
C ASP A 49 -4.97 24.84 -0.27
N GLN A 50 -5.31 25.71 -1.22
CA GLN A 50 -6.41 25.48 -2.15
C GLN A 50 -6.08 24.37 -3.17
N ASP A 51 -4.83 24.23 -3.59
CA ASP A 51 -4.42 23.19 -4.54
C ASP A 51 -4.46 21.82 -3.87
N ALA A 52 -3.92 21.73 -2.65
CA ALA A 52 -3.99 20.51 -1.86
C ALA A 52 -5.44 20.11 -1.55
N ARG A 53 -6.31 21.08 -1.24
CA ARG A 53 -7.75 20.84 -1.05
C ARG A 53 -8.38 20.21 -2.28
N VAL A 54 -8.22 20.85 -3.45
CA VAL A 54 -8.81 20.36 -4.70
C VAL A 54 -8.32 18.95 -5.02
N LEU A 55 -7.02 18.71 -4.89
CA LEU A 55 -6.40 17.42 -5.15
C LEU A 55 -6.90 16.31 -4.21
N LEU A 56 -6.84 16.54 -2.89
CA LEU A 56 -7.25 15.56 -1.90
C LEU A 56 -8.75 15.27 -1.98
N THR A 57 -9.58 16.29 -2.23
CA THR A 57 -11.01 16.10 -2.44
C THR A 57 -11.29 15.26 -3.69
N ALA A 58 -10.55 15.48 -4.79
CA ALA A 58 -10.71 14.68 -6.00
C ALA A 58 -10.35 13.21 -5.77
N ILE A 59 -9.23 12.93 -5.08
CA ILE A 59 -8.80 11.57 -4.74
C ILE A 59 -9.82 10.90 -3.81
N TYR A 60 -10.26 11.60 -2.76
CA TYR A 60 -11.28 11.13 -1.82
C TYR A 60 -12.58 10.72 -2.53
N ASN A 61 -13.08 11.57 -3.44
CA ASN A 61 -14.31 11.29 -4.19
C ASN A 61 -14.17 10.05 -5.08
N ARG A 62 -13.01 9.88 -5.76
CA ARG A 62 -12.75 8.69 -6.58
C ARG A 62 -12.67 7.43 -5.73
N LEU A 63 -12.00 7.51 -4.59
CA LEU A 63 -11.88 6.40 -3.66
C LEU A 63 -13.26 5.96 -3.16
N ILE A 64 -14.12 6.89 -2.70
CA ILE A 64 -15.49 6.55 -2.29
C ILE A 64 -16.27 5.88 -3.41
N SER A 65 -16.16 6.38 -4.65
CA SER A 65 -16.88 5.80 -5.79
C SER A 65 -16.50 4.35 -6.10
N LEU A 66 -15.30 3.91 -5.70
CA LEU A 66 -14.80 2.55 -5.90
C LEU A 66 -14.90 1.68 -4.64
N SER A 67 -15.31 2.24 -3.51
CA SER A 67 -15.30 1.54 -2.23
C SER A 67 -16.66 0.92 -1.89
N LEU A 68 -16.62 0.01 -0.91
CA LEU A 68 -17.81 -0.51 -0.25
C LEU A 68 -18.64 0.61 0.42
N PRO A 69 -19.86 0.33 0.88
CA PRO A 69 -20.70 -0.77 0.43
C PRO A 69 -21.23 -0.54 -0.99
N ASP A 70 -21.46 0.73 -1.35
CA ASP A 70 -22.28 1.12 -2.51
C ASP A 70 -21.61 2.19 -3.39
N GLY A 71 -20.27 2.18 -3.47
CA GLY A 71 -19.55 3.05 -4.40
C GLY A 71 -20.12 2.94 -5.81
N SER A 72 -20.41 4.09 -6.44
CA SER A 72 -21.12 4.15 -7.72
C SER A 72 -20.41 3.45 -8.89
N LEU A 73 -19.08 3.39 -8.85
CA LEU A 73 -18.27 2.63 -9.82
C LEU A 73 -18.05 1.19 -9.37
N TYR A 74 -18.08 0.92 -8.07
CA TYR A 74 -17.98 -0.44 -7.53
C TYR A 74 -19.20 -1.29 -7.89
N LYS A 75 -20.41 -0.81 -7.59
CA LYS A 75 -21.70 -1.47 -7.85
C LYS A 75 -22.38 -0.96 -9.13
N ASP A 76 -21.61 -0.59 -10.14
CA ASP A 76 -22.18 -0.13 -11.42
C ASP A 76 -22.97 -1.27 -12.10
N ALA A 77 -24.29 -1.14 -12.14
CA ALA A 77 -25.19 -2.13 -12.74
C ALA A 77 -24.91 -2.36 -14.23
N THR A 78 -24.31 -1.39 -14.93
CA THR A 78 -23.95 -1.50 -16.36
C THR A 78 -22.64 -2.26 -16.58
N LYS A 79 -21.86 -2.51 -15.52
CA LYS A 79 -20.50 -3.11 -15.61
C LYS A 79 -20.34 -4.30 -14.68
N GLN A 80 -21.33 -5.19 -14.64
CA GLN A 80 -21.25 -6.41 -13.84
C GLN A 80 -20.19 -7.41 -14.37
N PRO A 81 -19.51 -8.17 -13.50
CA PRO A 81 -19.65 -8.19 -12.04
C PRO A 81 -19.15 -6.92 -11.34
N SER A 82 -19.61 -6.67 -10.11
CA SER A 82 -19.11 -5.57 -9.28
C SER A 82 -17.61 -5.71 -9.03
N SER A 83 -16.87 -4.60 -9.02
CA SER A 83 -15.42 -4.63 -8.84
C SER A 83 -14.85 -3.29 -8.43
N HIS A 84 -13.81 -3.32 -7.60
CA HIS A 84 -13.14 -2.15 -7.07
C HIS A 84 -12.15 -1.52 -8.08
N ILE A 85 -12.07 -2.05 -9.30
CA ILE A 85 -11.20 -1.53 -10.35
C ILE A 85 -12.01 -0.64 -11.30
N ALA A 86 -11.61 0.62 -11.42
CA ALA A 86 -12.20 1.55 -12.38
C ALA A 86 -11.97 1.06 -13.82
N ARG A 87 -13.07 0.89 -14.56
CA ARG A 87 -13.05 0.21 -15.86
C ARG A 87 -14.15 0.69 -16.79
N LEU A 88 -13.93 0.46 -18.07
CA LEU A 88 -14.90 0.63 -19.16
C LEU A 88 -15.22 -0.72 -19.78
N LEU A 89 -16.40 -0.83 -20.39
CA LEU A 89 -16.73 -1.99 -21.22
C LEU A 89 -15.87 -1.99 -22.49
N ASN A 90 -15.30 -3.14 -22.80
CA ASN A 90 -14.66 -3.38 -24.08
C ASN A 90 -15.71 -3.80 -25.10
N GLN A 91 -15.99 -2.94 -26.08
CA GLN A 91 -17.00 -3.19 -27.12
C GLN A 91 -16.61 -4.33 -28.06
N ASP A 92 -15.31 -4.63 -28.16
CA ASP A 92 -14.79 -5.70 -29.02
C ASP A 92 -14.70 -7.04 -28.30
N TRP A 93 -15.12 -7.11 -27.02
CA TRP A 93 -15.03 -8.34 -26.25
C TRP A 93 -15.99 -9.40 -26.75
N LYS A 94 -15.47 -10.63 -26.86
CA LYS A 94 -16.25 -11.82 -27.17
C LYS A 94 -16.03 -12.82 -26.05
N LYS A 95 -17.12 -13.29 -25.41
CA LYS A 95 -17.05 -14.27 -24.32
C LYS A 95 -16.27 -15.52 -24.71
N ASP A 96 -16.28 -15.89 -25.99
CA ASP A 96 -15.56 -17.05 -26.52
C ASP A 96 -14.05 -16.86 -26.71
N ASP A 97 -13.56 -15.62 -26.75
CA ASP A 97 -12.14 -15.32 -26.90
C ASP A 97 -11.50 -15.03 -25.52
N ALA A 98 -10.94 -16.08 -24.93
CA ALA A 98 -10.26 -16.01 -23.63
C ALA A 98 -9.04 -15.07 -23.61
N LYS A 99 -8.52 -14.65 -24.77
CA LYS A 99 -7.39 -13.69 -24.85
C LYS A 99 -7.86 -12.24 -24.72
N THR A 100 -9.14 -11.98 -24.93
CA THR A 100 -9.73 -10.65 -24.78
C THR A 100 -10.36 -10.49 -23.40
N SER A 101 -10.42 -9.25 -22.91
CA SER A 101 -11.09 -8.95 -21.64
C SER A 101 -12.38 -8.18 -21.89
N LYS A 102 -13.40 -8.46 -21.08
CA LYS A 102 -14.66 -7.69 -21.01
C LYS A 102 -14.44 -6.22 -20.69
N PHE A 103 -13.33 -5.92 -20.03
CA PHE A 103 -13.08 -4.60 -19.46
C PHE A 103 -11.73 -4.03 -19.90
N ILE A 104 -11.69 -2.70 -19.96
CA ILE A 104 -10.46 -1.92 -20.13
C ILE A 104 -10.26 -1.12 -18.85
N VAL A 105 -9.05 -1.13 -18.29
CA VAL A 105 -8.70 -0.29 -17.13
C VAL A 105 -8.87 1.17 -17.50
N SER A 106 -9.56 1.93 -16.66
CA SER A 106 -9.83 3.35 -16.87
C SER A 106 -9.52 4.11 -15.60
N GLY A 107 -8.32 4.71 -15.57
CA GLY A 107 -7.86 5.48 -14.43
C GLY A 107 -8.03 6.99 -14.59
N TRP A 108 -7.63 7.69 -13.54
CA TRP A 108 -7.55 9.13 -13.50
C TRP A 108 -6.11 9.55 -13.25
N SER A 109 -5.65 10.57 -13.95
CA SER A 109 -4.36 11.21 -13.65
C SER A 109 -4.60 12.39 -12.73
N PHE A 110 -3.86 12.47 -11.63
CA PHE A 110 -3.89 13.62 -10.73
C PHE A 110 -2.59 14.40 -10.88
N ARG A 111 -2.68 15.68 -11.26
CA ARG A 111 -1.51 16.57 -11.23
C ARG A 111 -1.23 16.92 -9.78
N GLN A 112 -0.18 16.31 -9.22
CA GLN A 112 0.23 16.54 -7.85
C GLN A 112 1.09 17.81 -7.82
N SER A 113 0.57 18.91 -7.26
CA SER A 113 1.28 20.20 -7.19
C SER A 113 2.59 20.12 -6.39
N ILE A 114 2.71 19.13 -5.51
CA ILE A 114 3.84 18.91 -4.59
C ILE A 114 4.95 18.01 -5.15
N GLN A 115 4.75 17.33 -6.28
CA GLN A 115 5.74 16.41 -6.83
C GLN A 115 6.03 16.72 -8.30
N THR A 116 7.30 17.08 -8.57
CA THR A 116 7.81 17.15 -9.93
C THR A 116 7.99 15.73 -10.45
N PHE A 117 7.02 15.25 -11.24
CA PHE A 117 7.21 14.06 -12.06
C PHE A 117 8.15 14.41 -13.21
N ILE A 118 9.24 13.64 -13.34
CA ILE A 118 10.11 13.73 -14.51
C ILE A 118 9.49 12.94 -15.69
N GLY A 119 8.71 11.89 -15.39
CA GLY A 119 7.97 11.09 -16.36
C GLY A 119 6.49 11.50 -16.53
N SER A 120 5.70 10.58 -17.08
CA SER A 120 4.24 10.78 -17.22
C SER A 120 3.55 10.84 -15.85
N VAL A 121 2.42 11.56 -15.78
CA VAL A 121 1.57 11.53 -14.58
C VAL A 121 0.98 10.12 -14.46
N PRO A 122 1.09 9.45 -13.30
CA PRO A 122 0.53 8.12 -13.12
C PRO A 122 -1.00 8.16 -13.14
N ASP A 123 -1.59 7.14 -13.76
CA ASP A 123 -3.02 6.88 -13.71
C ASP A 123 -3.37 6.04 -12.49
N TRP A 124 -4.50 6.35 -11.85
CA TRP A 124 -4.98 5.71 -10.63
C TRP A 124 -6.38 5.14 -10.86
N TRP A 125 -6.61 3.90 -10.47
CA TRP A 125 -7.86 3.19 -10.80
C TRP A 125 -8.31 2.18 -9.75
N CYS A 126 -7.53 1.98 -8.69
CA CYS A 126 -7.82 1.03 -7.62
C CYS A 126 -7.87 1.77 -6.28
N PRO A 127 -8.82 1.47 -5.37
CA PRO A 127 -8.95 2.15 -4.09
C PRO A 127 -7.72 1.96 -3.20
N TYR A 128 -7.01 0.83 -3.30
CA TYR A 128 -5.80 0.59 -2.52
C TYR A 128 -4.70 1.61 -2.90
N ASP A 129 -4.38 1.71 -4.19
CA ASP A 129 -3.37 2.68 -4.65
C ASP A 129 -3.83 4.14 -4.45
N LEU A 130 -5.13 4.43 -4.60
CA LEU A 130 -5.69 5.77 -4.29
C LEU A 130 -5.55 6.12 -2.81
N LEU A 131 -5.76 5.15 -1.91
CA LEU A 131 -5.57 5.38 -0.48
C LEU A 131 -4.09 5.59 -0.17
N GLY A 132 -3.22 4.79 -0.78
CA GLY A 132 -1.77 4.93 -0.69
C GLY A 132 -1.33 6.32 -1.16
N LEU A 133 -1.86 6.80 -2.29
CA LEU A 133 -1.65 8.16 -2.78
C LEU A 133 -2.12 9.20 -1.77
N PHE A 134 -3.36 9.12 -1.30
CA PHE A 134 -3.93 10.09 -0.36
C PHE A 134 -3.04 10.26 0.88
N LEU A 135 -2.65 9.14 1.50
CA LEU A 135 -1.80 9.12 2.69
C LEU A 135 -0.36 9.60 2.41
N SER A 136 0.14 9.40 1.19
CA SER A 136 1.48 9.87 0.76
C SER A 136 1.50 11.37 0.46
N LEU A 137 0.35 12.00 0.17
CA LEU A 137 0.23 13.44 -0.06
C LEU A 137 0.07 14.26 1.23
N LEU A 138 0.00 13.60 2.39
CA LEU A 138 -0.09 14.28 3.70
C LEU A 138 1.24 14.87 4.18
N GLY A 139 2.20 15.03 3.27
CA GLY A 139 3.46 15.69 3.55
C GLY A 139 4.55 14.73 4.01
N PRO A 140 5.74 15.28 4.27
CA PRO A 140 6.86 14.46 4.68
C PRO A 140 6.62 13.85 6.06
N ALA A 141 7.22 12.68 6.26
CA ALA A 141 7.38 12.10 7.57
C ALA A 141 8.18 13.04 8.48
N PRO A 142 7.87 13.09 9.79
CA PRO A 142 8.63 13.86 10.76
C PRO A 142 10.12 13.53 10.71
N SER A 143 10.99 14.47 11.08
CA SER A 143 12.45 14.31 11.01
C SER A 143 12.97 13.08 11.75
N ALA A 144 12.40 12.77 12.92
CA ALA A 144 12.77 11.60 13.72
C ALA A 144 12.15 10.27 13.22
N ALA A 145 11.47 10.26 12.08
CA ALA A 145 10.79 9.10 11.54
C ALA A 145 11.79 8.02 11.12
N ASN A 146 11.52 6.80 11.56
CA ASN A 146 12.22 5.59 11.19
C ASN A 146 11.20 4.46 10.95
N LYS A 147 11.72 3.29 10.60
CA LYS A 147 10.89 2.10 10.32
C LYS A 147 9.92 1.80 11.46
N ASN A 148 10.36 1.92 12.72
CA ASN A 148 9.64 1.41 13.88
C ASN A 148 8.60 2.39 14.44
N ASN A 149 8.87 3.70 14.36
CA ASN A 149 8.01 4.73 14.95
C ASN A 149 7.10 5.45 13.95
N PHE A 150 7.25 5.20 12.64
CA PHE A 150 6.44 5.86 11.61
C PHE A 150 6.09 4.95 10.41
N TYR A 151 7.06 4.44 9.66
CA TYR A 151 6.76 3.80 8.37
C TYR A 151 6.05 2.45 8.50
N LEU A 152 6.46 1.60 9.45
CA LEU A 152 5.75 0.34 9.74
C LEU A 152 4.36 0.58 10.33
N PRO A 153 4.18 1.47 11.34
CA PRO A 153 2.85 1.87 11.79
C PRO A 153 1.94 2.38 10.67
N LEU A 154 2.46 3.26 9.81
CA LEU A 154 1.71 3.79 8.68
C LEU A 154 1.31 2.70 7.69
N THR A 155 2.23 1.79 7.35
CA THR A 155 1.93 0.68 6.45
C THR A 155 0.88 -0.26 7.05
N ALA A 156 0.93 -0.49 8.37
CA ALA A 156 -0.03 -1.31 9.09
C ALA A 156 -1.43 -0.67 9.10
N VAL A 157 -1.53 0.63 9.40
CA VAL A 157 -2.78 1.39 9.31
C VAL A 157 -3.33 1.37 7.89
N TYR A 158 -2.49 1.66 6.90
CA TYR A 158 -2.87 1.62 5.49
C TYR A 158 -3.42 0.25 5.07
N SER A 159 -2.76 -0.83 5.48
CA SER A 159 -3.19 -2.21 5.21
C SER A 159 -4.56 -2.51 5.84
N ARG A 160 -4.77 -2.12 7.10
CA ARG A 160 -6.06 -2.29 7.81
C ARG A 160 -7.16 -1.44 7.17
N TRP A 161 -6.86 -0.20 6.79
CA TRP A 161 -7.84 0.65 6.12
C TRP A 161 -8.23 0.09 4.76
N CYS A 162 -7.28 -0.45 3.99
CA CYS A 162 -7.57 -1.16 2.75
C CYS A 162 -8.60 -2.28 2.96
N SER A 163 -8.49 -3.07 4.03
CA SER A 163 -9.45 -4.14 4.34
C SER A 163 -10.81 -3.66 4.83
N ARG A 164 -10.94 -2.38 5.21
CA ARG A 164 -12.22 -1.76 5.59
C ARG A 164 -12.94 -1.09 4.42
N ILE A 165 -12.23 -0.67 3.38
CA ILE A 165 -12.82 0.11 2.28
C ILE A 165 -13.14 -0.72 1.04
N ALA A 166 -12.49 -1.87 0.86
CA ALA A 166 -12.62 -2.71 -0.32
C ALA A 166 -12.20 -4.15 -0.04
N GLY A 167 -12.54 -5.05 -0.97
CA GLY A 167 -12.10 -6.43 -0.96
C GLY A 167 -12.90 -7.36 -0.06
N HIS A 168 -12.61 -8.64 -0.19
CA HIS A 168 -13.17 -9.74 0.56
C HIS A 168 -12.14 -10.21 1.60
N PRO A 169 -12.52 -10.32 2.89
CA PRO A 169 -11.67 -10.92 3.92
C PRO A 169 -11.39 -12.40 3.57
N GLU A 170 -10.28 -12.99 4.01
CA GLU A 170 -10.13 -14.44 3.83
C GLU A 170 -11.07 -15.18 4.78
N GLU A 171 -11.58 -16.34 4.35
CA GLU A 171 -12.38 -17.23 5.20
C GLU A 171 -11.62 -17.70 6.45
N SER A 172 -10.29 -17.73 6.37
CA SER A 172 -9.38 -18.11 7.45
C SER A 172 -9.27 -17.07 8.58
N TRP A 173 -9.83 -15.87 8.40
CA TRP A 173 -9.70 -14.79 9.38
C TRP A 173 -10.64 -15.00 10.55
N ASN A 174 -10.11 -14.81 11.77
CA ASN A 174 -10.85 -15.01 13.03
C ASN A 174 -11.90 -13.92 13.33
N TRP A 175 -12.11 -12.98 12.42
CA TRP A 175 -13.04 -11.87 12.60
C TRP A 175 -13.71 -11.49 11.27
N PRO A 176 -15.01 -11.17 11.28
CA PRO A 176 -15.73 -10.74 10.09
C PRO A 176 -15.63 -9.21 9.89
N PRO A 177 -15.46 -8.69 8.67
CA PRO A 177 -15.62 -7.26 8.42
C PRO A 177 -17.09 -6.86 8.42
N ASP A 178 -17.36 -5.60 8.74
CA ASP A 178 -18.70 -4.99 8.70
C ASP A 178 -19.38 -5.11 7.32
N THR A 179 -18.59 -5.18 6.25
CA THR A 179 -19.06 -5.32 4.88
C THR A 179 -18.06 -6.11 4.06
N ARG A 180 -18.55 -7.03 3.22
CA ARG A 180 -17.73 -7.82 2.30
C ARG A 180 -17.77 -7.24 0.90
N GLY A 181 -16.60 -6.98 0.32
CA GLY A 181 -16.45 -6.57 -1.07
C GLY A 181 -16.14 -7.72 -2.01
N GLN A 182 -15.78 -7.35 -3.24
CA GLN A 182 -15.37 -8.29 -4.28
C GLN A 182 -13.85 -8.38 -4.37
N GLY A 183 -13.34 -9.56 -4.69
CA GLY A 183 -11.93 -9.82 -4.88
C GLY A 183 -11.15 -9.95 -3.59
N SER A 184 -10.05 -10.71 -3.64
CA SER A 184 -9.14 -10.79 -2.50
C SER A 184 -8.50 -9.43 -2.22
N LEU A 185 -8.11 -9.21 -0.96
CA LEU A 185 -7.29 -8.07 -0.56
C LEU A 185 -5.88 -8.14 -1.18
N PRO A 186 -5.14 -7.02 -1.27
CA PRO A 186 -3.73 -7.08 -1.63
C PRO A 186 -2.97 -8.07 -0.74
N TYR A 187 -2.21 -8.97 -1.35
CA TYR A 187 -1.35 -9.92 -0.62
C TYR A 187 -0.24 -9.20 0.16
N VAL A 188 0.30 -8.12 -0.41
CA VAL A 188 1.38 -7.32 0.18
C VAL A 188 1.04 -5.84 0.12
N PHE A 189 1.38 -5.14 1.19
CA PHE A 189 1.40 -3.69 1.30
C PHE A 189 2.84 -3.21 1.52
N GLN A 190 3.15 -2.01 1.06
CA GLN A 190 4.52 -1.57 0.92
C GLN A 190 4.64 -0.07 1.21
N CYS A 191 5.77 0.31 1.81
CA CYS A 191 6.18 1.70 1.94
C CYS A 191 7.64 1.86 1.49
N THR A 192 7.88 2.74 0.53
CA THR A 192 9.23 3.19 0.13
C THR A 192 9.41 4.62 0.59
N TRP A 193 10.56 4.95 1.16
CA TRP A 193 10.89 6.32 1.52
C TRP A 193 12.35 6.64 1.23
N HIS A 194 12.63 7.93 1.11
CA HIS A 194 13.99 8.43 1.24
C HIS A 194 14.05 9.58 2.23
N VAL A 195 15.22 9.74 2.84
CA VAL A 195 15.52 10.87 3.71
C VAL A 195 16.15 11.96 2.87
N GLU A 196 15.48 13.09 2.80
CA GLU A 196 16.04 14.32 2.24
C GLU A 196 16.68 15.12 3.37
N VAL A 197 17.82 15.76 3.07
CA VAL A 197 18.55 16.61 4.02
C VAL A 197 18.75 17.97 3.38
N ASP A 198 18.16 19.00 3.99
CA ASP A 198 18.44 20.38 3.63
C ASP A 198 19.92 20.67 3.88
N LYS A 199 20.61 21.07 2.81
CA LYS A 199 22.07 21.28 2.85
C LYS A 199 22.48 22.44 3.75
N ASN A 200 21.60 23.43 3.93
CA ASN A 200 21.84 24.66 4.68
C ASN A 200 21.43 24.52 6.14
N THR A 201 20.19 24.07 6.39
CA THR A 201 19.62 23.98 7.74
C THR A 201 19.96 22.65 8.43
N LYS A 202 20.45 21.65 7.68
CA LYS A 202 20.65 20.25 8.13
C LYS A 202 19.38 19.57 8.63
N GLN A 203 18.23 20.20 8.44
CA GLN A 203 16.94 19.58 8.70
C GLN A 203 16.74 18.43 7.71
N HIS A 204 16.13 17.37 8.20
CA HIS A 204 15.89 16.17 7.43
C HIS A 204 14.41 15.83 7.50
N TRP A 205 13.87 15.36 6.37
CA TRP A 205 12.48 14.93 6.30
C TRP A 205 12.37 13.70 5.40
N GLY A 206 11.42 12.82 5.74
CA GLY A 206 11.22 11.57 5.03
C GLY A 206 10.14 11.72 3.98
N GLN A 207 10.49 11.61 2.70
CA GLN A 207 9.48 11.56 1.65
C GLN A 207 9.16 10.11 1.34
N TYR A 208 7.89 9.72 1.47
CA TYR A 208 7.46 8.32 1.38
C TYR A 208 6.34 8.12 0.37
N PHE A 209 6.15 6.87 -0.03
CA PHE A 209 5.01 6.45 -0.84
C PHE A 209 4.56 5.05 -0.46
N LEU A 210 3.24 4.89 -0.40
CA LEU A 210 2.58 3.63 -0.08
C LEU A 210 2.08 2.93 -1.34
N GLY A 211 2.13 1.60 -1.34
CA GLY A 211 1.64 0.79 -2.45
C GLY A 211 1.09 -0.55 -1.98
N ALA A 212 0.27 -1.16 -2.82
CA ALA A 212 -0.32 -2.47 -2.57
C ALA A 212 -0.21 -3.36 -3.81
N SER A 213 -0.09 -4.67 -3.62
CA SER A 213 -0.08 -5.63 -4.72
C SER A 213 -1.42 -5.66 -5.44
N THR A 214 -1.45 -6.18 -6.67
CA THR A 214 -2.68 -6.26 -7.48
C THR A 214 -3.80 -6.99 -6.75
N ALA A 215 -4.99 -6.37 -6.70
CA ALA A 215 -6.19 -6.86 -6.02
C ALA A 215 -7.41 -6.02 -6.43
N GLY A 216 -8.58 -6.33 -5.85
CA GLY A 216 -9.81 -5.53 -5.99
C GLY A 216 -10.86 -6.12 -6.94
N ASP A 217 -10.62 -7.35 -7.41
CA ASP A 217 -11.52 -8.10 -8.29
C ASP A 217 -11.36 -9.61 -8.02
N ASN A 218 -12.39 -10.40 -8.34
CA ASN A 218 -12.34 -11.86 -8.25
C ASN A 218 -11.55 -12.47 -9.40
N PHE A 219 -11.46 -11.78 -10.53
CA PHE A 219 -10.79 -12.30 -11.74
C PHE A 219 -11.31 -13.68 -12.17
N GLU A 220 -12.64 -13.82 -12.24
CA GLU A 220 -13.30 -15.06 -12.62
C GLU A 220 -12.74 -15.63 -13.94
N SER A 221 -12.32 -16.89 -13.88
CA SER A 221 -11.68 -17.61 -14.97
C SER A 221 -12.56 -18.73 -15.55
N ASP A 222 -13.62 -19.14 -14.85
CA ASP A 222 -14.58 -20.09 -15.39
C ASP A 222 -15.44 -19.43 -16.48
N LYS A 223 -15.31 -19.93 -17.71
CA LYS A 223 -16.01 -19.42 -18.88
C LYS A 223 -17.52 -19.59 -18.78
N GLU A 224 -17.99 -20.60 -18.05
CA GLU A 224 -19.42 -20.84 -17.87
C GLU A 224 -20.06 -19.89 -16.85
N SER A 225 -19.26 -19.25 -16.00
CA SER A 225 -19.73 -18.26 -15.03
C SER A 225 -20.33 -17.02 -15.70
N ASP A 226 -21.43 -16.50 -15.13
CA ASP A 226 -22.00 -15.20 -15.52
C ASP A 226 -21.06 -14.03 -15.19
N ASN A 227 -20.13 -14.26 -14.25
CA ASN A 227 -19.12 -13.28 -13.85
C ASN A 227 -17.83 -13.38 -14.67
N TYR A 228 -17.77 -14.23 -15.70
CA TYR A 228 -16.58 -14.38 -16.53
C TYR A 228 -16.19 -13.07 -17.23
N THR A 229 -14.91 -12.72 -17.17
CA THR A 229 -14.38 -11.45 -17.71
C THR A 229 -13.22 -11.61 -18.70
N GLY A 230 -12.91 -12.84 -19.11
CA GLY A 230 -11.80 -13.13 -20.03
C GLY A 230 -10.43 -12.86 -19.39
N SER A 231 -9.51 -12.28 -20.16
CA SER A 231 -8.14 -11.96 -19.72
C SER A 231 -8.03 -10.76 -18.76
N TRP A 232 -9.07 -10.46 -17.98
CA TRP A 232 -9.16 -9.24 -17.17
C TRP A 232 -8.00 -9.09 -16.18
N ARG A 233 -7.59 -10.18 -15.53
CA ARG A 233 -6.43 -10.17 -14.62
C ARG A 233 -5.15 -9.73 -15.30
N GLU A 234 -4.88 -10.26 -16.48
CA GLU A 234 -3.69 -9.91 -17.27
C GLU A 234 -3.75 -8.46 -17.72
N ARG A 235 -4.93 -7.96 -18.11
CA ARG A 235 -5.12 -6.55 -18.49
C ARG A 235 -4.85 -5.58 -17.33
N VAL A 236 -5.28 -5.95 -16.12
CA VAL A 236 -5.01 -5.19 -14.90
C VAL A 236 -3.52 -5.19 -14.56
N GLN A 237 -2.85 -6.35 -14.69
CA GLN A 237 -1.41 -6.46 -14.47
C GLN A 237 -0.60 -5.67 -15.51
N GLU A 238 -1.01 -5.72 -16.79
CA GLU A 238 -0.41 -4.93 -17.87
C GLU A 238 -0.58 -3.44 -17.60
N ALA A 239 -1.75 -2.97 -17.14
CA ALA A 239 -1.97 -1.57 -16.82
C ALA A 239 -1.06 -1.08 -15.66
N ARG A 240 -0.82 -1.90 -14.64
CA ARG A 240 0.15 -1.59 -13.57
C ARG A 240 1.57 -1.54 -14.09
N PHE A 241 1.93 -2.47 -14.97
CA PHE A 241 3.24 -2.49 -15.61
C PHE A 241 3.45 -1.24 -16.49
N ASP A 242 2.46 -0.88 -17.31
CA ASP A 242 2.49 0.33 -18.14
C ASP A 242 2.71 1.58 -17.29
N MET A 243 2.04 1.67 -16.13
CA MET A 243 2.27 2.76 -15.19
C MET A 243 3.73 2.77 -14.69
N LEU A 244 4.27 1.61 -14.27
CA LEU A 244 5.68 1.50 -13.87
C LEU A 244 6.62 1.96 -15.00
N PHE A 245 6.40 1.47 -16.22
CA PHE A 245 7.23 1.79 -17.37
C PHE A 245 7.16 3.26 -17.79
N LYS A 246 5.96 3.85 -17.83
CA LYS A 246 5.74 5.24 -18.28
C LYS A 246 6.14 6.29 -17.24
N CYS A 247 6.09 5.91 -15.96
CA CYS A 247 6.31 6.85 -14.85
C CYS A 247 7.67 6.67 -14.16
N GLN A 248 8.48 5.68 -14.54
CA GLN A 248 9.81 5.49 -13.96
C GLN A 248 10.71 6.70 -14.24
N ASN A 249 11.26 7.31 -13.18
CA ASN A 249 12.29 8.35 -13.31
C ASN A 249 13.66 7.79 -13.72
N ILE A 250 13.79 6.47 -13.66
CA ILE A 250 14.99 5.73 -14.01
C ILE A 250 14.64 4.42 -14.70
N PRO A 251 15.29 4.04 -15.81
CA PRO A 251 14.96 2.79 -16.51
C PRO A 251 15.22 1.56 -15.63
N MET A 252 14.13 0.97 -15.12
CA MET A 252 14.09 -0.29 -14.40
C MET A 252 13.49 -1.43 -15.24
N VAL A 253 12.58 -1.10 -16.16
CA VAL A 253 11.92 -2.04 -17.09
C VAL A 253 11.88 -1.48 -18.51
N GLN A 254 11.74 -2.36 -19.49
CA GLN A 254 11.61 -2.09 -20.92
C GLN A 254 10.18 -2.33 -21.40
N ILE A 255 9.75 -1.64 -22.47
CA ILE A 255 8.36 -1.66 -22.95
C ILE A 255 7.74 -3.06 -23.14
N ASN A 256 8.52 -4.04 -23.57
CA ASN A 256 8.03 -5.38 -23.85
C ASN A 256 8.19 -6.36 -22.68
N ASP A 257 8.79 -5.96 -21.55
CA ASP A 257 9.14 -6.90 -20.45
C ASP A 257 7.92 -7.67 -19.90
N PHE A 258 6.75 -7.04 -19.88
CA PHE A 258 5.51 -7.71 -19.48
C PHE A 258 5.05 -8.75 -20.51
N ARG A 259 5.00 -8.36 -21.79
CA ARG A 259 4.52 -9.21 -22.90
C ARG A 259 5.45 -10.39 -23.15
N ASP A 260 6.75 -10.13 -23.11
CA ASP A 260 7.81 -11.11 -23.30
C ASP A 260 8.06 -11.95 -22.03
N LYS A 261 7.31 -11.69 -20.95
CA LYS A 261 7.38 -12.42 -19.67
C LYS A 261 8.80 -12.47 -19.09
N THR A 262 9.56 -11.38 -19.23
CA THR A 262 10.98 -11.32 -18.83
C THR A 262 11.18 -11.15 -17.33
N ALA A 263 10.10 -10.94 -16.56
CA ALA A 263 10.18 -10.75 -15.12
C ALA A 263 10.90 -11.93 -14.43
N PRO A 264 11.86 -11.68 -13.52
CA PRO A 264 12.66 -12.74 -12.90
C PRO A 264 11.87 -13.89 -12.23
N ASN A 265 10.69 -13.61 -11.67
CA ASN A 265 9.81 -14.63 -11.07
C ASN A 265 9.04 -15.47 -12.10
N MET A 266 9.08 -15.15 -13.40
CA MET A 266 8.44 -15.95 -14.45
C MET A 266 9.29 -17.15 -14.88
N ASN A 267 10.59 -17.17 -14.55
CA ASN A 267 11.54 -18.19 -14.98
C ASN A 267 11.74 -19.33 -13.95
N ILE A 268 10.78 -19.57 -13.05
CA ILE A 268 10.90 -20.58 -11.98
C ILE A 268 9.88 -21.70 -12.21
N ALA A 269 10.33 -22.95 -12.20
CA ALA A 269 9.49 -24.14 -12.32
C ALA A 269 8.50 -24.32 -11.15
N ASP A 270 8.76 -23.66 -10.01
CA ASP A 270 7.92 -23.67 -8.81
C ASP A 270 6.78 -22.65 -8.89
N ARG A 271 5.82 -22.90 -9.78
CA ARG A 271 4.37 -22.54 -9.81
C ARG A 271 3.87 -21.13 -9.43
N ASN A 272 4.69 -20.22 -8.91
CA ASN A 272 4.33 -18.85 -8.57
C ASN A 272 4.94 -17.89 -9.59
N MET A 273 4.49 -18.03 -10.84
CA MET A 273 4.81 -17.10 -11.92
C MET A 273 4.19 -15.74 -11.63
N VAL A 274 5.01 -14.80 -11.16
CA VAL A 274 4.57 -13.44 -10.84
C VAL A 274 5.14 -12.48 -11.90
N PRO A 275 4.31 -11.89 -12.78
CA PRO A 275 4.81 -10.91 -13.75
C PRO A 275 5.16 -9.59 -13.06
N PHE A 276 5.82 -8.69 -13.79
CA PHE A 276 5.84 -7.29 -13.39
C PHE A 276 4.42 -6.71 -13.32
N GLY A 277 4.23 -5.65 -12.54
CA GLY A 277 2.91 -5.05 -12.30
C GLY A 277 2.12 -5.71 -11.16
N ASN A 278 2.42 -6.96 -10.77
CA ASN A 278 1.68 -7.62 -9.68
C ASN A 278 2.09 -7.15 -8.27
N CYS A 279 3.35 -6.74 -8.11
CA CYS A 279 3.96 -6.40 -6.83
C CYS A 279 3.41 -5.10 -6.20
N ALA A 280 3.59 -4.97 -4.88
CA ALA A 280 3.14 -3.79 -4.14
C ALA A 280 4.00 -2.54 -4.39
N GLU A 281 5.24 -2.79 -4.80
CA GLU A 281 6.27 -1.81 -5.09
C GLU A 281 6.03 -1.04 -6.40
N THR A 282 5.07 -1.43 -7.25
CA THR A 282 4.87 -0.85 -8.58
C THR A 282 4.75 0.68 -8.58
N TYR A 283 3.79 1.25 -7.82
CA TYR A 283 3.67 2.72 -7.71
C TYR A 283 4.81 3.34 -6.88
N PRO A 284 5.14 2.82 -5.68
CA PRO A 284 6.24 3.36 -4.89
C PRO A 284 7.57 3.47 -5.64
N PHE A 285 7.95 2.47 -6.45
CA PHE A 285 9.20 2.48 -7.18
C PHE A 285 9.18 3.45 -8.36
N ALA A 286 8.08 3.52 -9.10
CA ALA A 286 7.93 4.48 -10.18
C ALA A 286 8.05 5.93 -9.66
N ILE A 287 7.47 6.19 -8.49
CA ILE A 287 7.31 7.54 -7.94
C ILE A 287 8.51 7.99 -7.08
N ARG A 288 9.09 7.10 -6.26
CA ARG A 288 10.09 7.50 -5.25
C ARG A 288 11.52 7.35 -5.68
N PHE A 289 11.85 6.42 -6.58
CA PHE A 289 13.24 6.30 -7.02
C PHE A 289 13.69 7.57 -7.73
N LEU A 290 14.86 8.06 -7.32
CA LEU A 290 15.48 9.25 -7.87
C LEU A 290 16.15 8.90 -9.21
N ALA A 291 16.18 9.86 -10.13
CA ALA A 291 16.88 9.69 -11.41
C ALA A 291 18.39 9.44 -11.20
N ALA A 292 18.99 10.06 -10.17
CA ALA A 292 20.38 9.88 -9.81
C ALA A 292 20.60 8.57 -9.01
N LYS A 293 21.06 7.51 -9.67
CA LYS A 293 21.33 6.19 -9.05
C LYS A 293 22.14 6.26 -7.78
N THR A 294 23.20 7.08 -7.77
CA THR A 294 24.11 7.20 -6.63
C THR A 294 23.42 7.73 -5.37
N GLN A 295 22.33 8.51 -5.52
CA GLN A 295 21.54 8.98 -4.38
C GLN A 295 20.63 7.87 -3.83
N ASN A 296 20.08 7.02 -4.70
CA ASN A 296 19.24 5.90 -4.28
C ASN A 296 20.02 4.90 -3.40
N GLU A 297 21.31 4.72 -3.65
CA GLU A 297 22.16 3.80 -2.91
C GLU A 297 22.26 4.13 -1.40
N SER A 298 22.25 5.42 -1.06
CA SER A 298 22.47 5.90 0.31
C SER A 298 21.21 6.40 1.00
N SER A 299 20.17 6.77 0.24
CA SER A 299 18.98 7.43 0.79
C SER A 299 17.71 6.59 0.74
N MET A 300 17.62 5.59 -0.13
CA MET A 300 16.37 4.85 -0.33
C MET A 300 16.24 3.69 0.64
N THR A 301 15.07 3.56 1.25
CA THR A 301 14.72 2.47 2.17
C THR A 301 13.28 2.06 1.92
N GLY A 302 12.95 0.81 2.25
CA GLY A 302 11.57 0.36 2.15
C GLY A 302 11.25 -0.83 3.03
N LEU A 303 9.97 -1.15 3.09
CA LEU A 303 9.46 -2.35 3.74
C LEU A 303 8.26 -2.90 2.98
N ALA A 304 8.06 -4.21 3.09
CA ALA A 304 6.91 -4.93 2.55
C ALA A 304 6.27 -5.77 3.67
N LEU A 305 4.96 -5.69 3.80
CA LEU A 305 4.14 -6.29 4.85
C LEU A 305 3.06 -7.16 4.21
N LYS A 306 3.07 -8.46 4.49
CA LYS A 306 2.03 -9.40 4.00
C LYS A 306 0.72 -9.17 4.75
N ARG A 307 -0.43 -9.38 4.11
CA ARG A 307 -1.75 -9.22 4.73
C ARG A 307 -2.02 -10.15 5.92
N ASP A 308 -1.28 -11.26 6.03
CA ASP A 308 -1.52 -12.35 6.98
C ASP A 308 -1.52 -11.91 8.45
N PHE A 309 -0.84 -10.80 8.81
CA PHE A 309 -0.90 -10.26 10.18
C PHE A 309 -2.33 -9.88 10.61
N MET A 310 -3.22 -9.64 9.64
CA MET A 310 -4.58 -9.24 9.91
C MET A 310 -5.47 -10.39 10.37
N GLY A 311 -5.14 -11.66 10.07
CA GLY A 311 -6.08 -12.78 10.25
C GLY A 311 -6.32 -13.25 11.69
N MET A 312 -5.39 -12.93 12.61
CA MET A 312 -5.37 -13.57 13.94
C MET A 312 -6.27 -12.88 14.98
N GLU A 313 -6.36 -11.55 14.96
CA GLU A 313 -7.09 -10.76 15.97
C GLU A 313 -7.88 -9.60 15.34
N GLU A 314 -9.07 -9.35 15.89
CA GLU A 314 -9.94 -8.24 15.50
C GLU A 314 -9.39 -6.91 16.02
N TYR A 315 -8.51 -6.31 15.22
CA TYR A 315 -8.05 -4.92 15.30
C TYR A 315 -7.72 -4.39 16.70
N PRO A 316 -6.82 -5.05 17.46
CA PRO A 316 -6.27 -4.44 18.66
C PRO A 316 -5.60 -3.11 18.28
N GLU A 317 -5.49 -2.17 19.21
CA GLU A 317 -4.70 -0.96 18.97
C GLU A 317 -3.32 -1.31 18.44
N TYR A 318 -2.75 -0.48 17.57
CA TYR A 318 -1.39 -0.71 17.10
C TYR A 318 -0.46 -0.68 18.31
N ASP A 319 0.05 -1.83 18.75
CA ASP A 319 1.05 -1.95 19.80
C ASP A 319 2.09 -3.01 19.43
N GLU A 320 3.14 -2.57 18.75
CA GLU A 320 4.02 -3.47 18.04
C GLU A 320 5.40 -3.60 18.71
N PHE A 321 5.76 -4.86 18.94
CA PHE A 321 7.07 -5.29 19.40
C PHE A 321 7.74 -6.12 18.32
N SER A 322 9.07 -6.27 18.37
CA SER A 322 9.85 -7.12 17.43
C SER A 322 9.37 -8.58 17.29
N THR A 323 8.50 -9.05 18.18
CA THR A 323 7.92 -10.40 18.24
C THR A 323 6.45 -10.47 17.79
N SER A 324 5.86 -9.36 17.40
CA SER A 324 4.45 -9.28 17.01
C SER A 324 4.15 -9.90 15.65
N GLU A 325 2.87 -10.09 15.35
CA GLU A 325 2.41 -10.61 14.05
C GLU A 325 2.77 -9.68 12.89
N ILE A 326 2.77 -8.37 13.08
CA ILE A 326 3.21 -7.41 12.04
C ILE A 326 4.68 -7.65 11.70
N TRP A 327 5.55 -7.80 12.70
CA TRP A 327 6.97 -8.09 12.47
C TRP A 327 7.23 -9.45 11.83
N LYS A 328 6.46 -10.47 12.21
CA LYS A 328 6.56 -11.82 11.61
C LYS A 328 6.14 -11.82 10.13
N ASN A 329 5.26 -10.91 9.74
CA ASN A 329 4.73 -10.82 8.39
C ASN A 329 5.43 -9.79 7.49
N LEU A 330 6.48 -9.15 7.99
CA LEU A 330 7.42 -8.44 7.12
C LEU A 330 8.15 -9.43 6.20
N MET A 331 8.24 -9.08 4.91
CA MET A 331 8.89 -9.92 3.91
C MET A 331 10.03 -9.19 3.20
N ALA A 332 11.00 -9.96 2.74
CA ALA A 332 12.05 -9.45 1.89
C ALA A 332 11.52 -9.25 0.45
N PRO A 333 12.14 -8.40 -0.37
CA PRO A 333 11.72 -8.19 -1.75
C PRO A 333 11.75 -9.51 -2.52
N CYS A 334 10.71 -9.77 -3.33
CA CYS A 334 10.71 -10.89 -4.26
C CYS A 334 11.74 -10.67 -5.39
N LYS A 335 12.02 -11.67 -6.25
CA LYS A 335 13.08 -11.53 -7.27
C LYS A 335 12.81 -10.38 -8.25
N ASN A 336 11.54 -10.14 -8.62
CA ASN A 336 11.18 -8.98 -9.43
C ASN A 336 11.57 -7.67 -8.73
N CYS A 337 11.16 -7.50 -7.47
CA CYS A 337 11.45 -6.28 -6.71
C CYS A 337 12.96 -6.10 -6.47
N LYS A 338 13.72 -7.18 -6.20
CA LYS A 338 15.18 -7.14 -6.11
C LYS A 338 15.81 -6.63 -7.40
N HIS A 339 15.36 -7.14 -8.54
CA HIS A 339 15.84 -6.69 -9.84
C HIS A 339 15.58 -5.19 -10.06
N LEU A 340 14.37 -4.70 -9.73
CA LEU A 340 14.04 -3.27 -9.85
C LEU A 340 14.89 -2.41 -8.91
N ILE A 341 15.08 -2.81 -7.64
CA ILE A 341 15.94 -2.14 -6.66
C ILE A 341 17.37 -2.01 -7.19
N GLN A 342 17.93 -3.10 -7.72
CA GLN A 342 19.27 -3.10 -8.31
C GLN A 342 19.35 -2.17 -9.53
N LYS A 343 18.37 -2.21 -10.44
CA LYS A 343 18.33 -1.34 -11.62
C LYS A 343 18.25 0.14 -11.23
N ALA A 344 17.53 0.46 -10.17
CA ALA A 344 17.43 1.81 -9.61
C ALA A 344 18.72 2.28 -8.89
N GLY A 345 19.68 1.38 -8.65
CA GLY A 345 20.91 1.70 -7.91
C GLY A 345 20.75 1.74 -6.39
N ALA A 346 19.65 1.21 -5.85
CA ALA A 346 19.42 1.13 -4.42
C ALA A 346 20.00 -0.17 -3.81
N LYS A 347 20.24 -0.16 -2.49
CA LYS A 347 20.76 -1.31 -1.76
C LYS A 347 19.62 -2.23 -1.31
N GLU A 348 19.64 -3.49 -1.75
CA GLU A 348 18.65 -4.50 -1.30
C GLU A 348 18.58 -4.65 0.22
N SER A 349 19.69 -4.48 0.93
CA SER A 349 19.72 -4.56 2.39
C SER A 349 18.85 -3.49 3.07
N GLN A 350 18.61 -2.35 2.41
CA GLN A 350 17.70 -1.29 2.86
C GLN A 350 16.21 -1.63 2.64
N PHE A 351 15.92 -2.79 2.07
CA PHE A 351 14.56 -3.31 1.90
C PHE A 351 14.36 -4.65 2.63
N ALA A 352 15.36 -5.10 3.42
CA ALA A 352 15.29 -6.37 4.11
C ALA A 352 14.20 -6.39 5.19
N ALA A 353 13.47 -7.51 5.30
CA ALA A 353 12.43 -7.70 6.32
C ALA A 353 12.94 -7.38 7.75
N LYS A 354 14.16 -7.82 8.06
CA LYS A 354 14.79 -7.67 9.38
C LYS A 354 15.52 -6.33 9.60
N LEU A 355 15.50 -5.42 8.64
CA LEU A 355 16.08 -4.08 8.81
C LEU A 355 15.52 -3.43 10.08
N ASP A 356 16.40 -2.83 10.90
CA ASP A 356 16.09 -2.16 12.17
C ASP A 356 15.33 -2.99 13.23
N LYS A 357 15.27 -4.32 13.08
CA LYS A 357 14.61 -5.21 14.05
C LYS A 357 15.21 -5.11 15.46
N THR A 358 16.53 -4.91 15.55
CA THR A 358 17.22 -4.76 16.84
C THR A 358 16.88 -3.45 17.56
N LYS A 359 16.40 -2.44 16.82
CA LYS A 359 15.93 -1.16 17.35
C LYS A 359 14.43 -1.15 17.64
N ALA A 360 13.72 -2.22 17.32
CA ALA A 360 12.30 -2.32 17.59
C ALA A 360 12.05 -2.59 19.09
N PRO A 361 10.92 -2.12 19.65
CA PRO A 361 10.58 -2.39 21.04
C PRO A 361 10.59 -3.89 21.34
N LYS A 362 11.03 -4.23 22.55
CA LYS A 362 10.95 -5.59 23.09
C LYS A 362 9.74 -5.68 23.99
N ARG A 363 8.96 -6.76 23.85
CA ARG A 363 7.84 -7.02 24.75
C ARG A 363 8.40 -7.14 26.17
N PRO A 364 7.83 -6.46 27.17
CA PRO A 364 8.23 -6.66 28.56
C PRO A 364 8.03 -8.13 28.92
N LYS A 365 8.99 -8.72 29.65
CA LYS A 365 8.77 -10.06 30.21
C LYS A 365 7.57 -9.98 31.14
N PRO A 366 6.61 -10.94 31.08
CA PRO A 366 5.58 -11.02 32.10
C PRO A 366 6.31 -11.10 33.45
N MET A 367 5.95 -10.24 34.41
CA MET A 367 6.39 -10.45 35.78
C MET A 367 5.82 -11.81 36.20
N LEU A 368 6.71 -12.76 36.53
CA LEU A 368 6.30 -14.00 37.16
C LEU A 368 5.54 -13.62 38.44
N VAL A 369 4.26 -13.98 38.48
CA VAL A 369 3.49 -13.98 39.72
C VAL A 369 3.95 -15.21 40.49
N GLY A 370 4.56 -15.00 41.66
CA GLY A 370 4.85 -16.04 42.65
C GLY A 370 6.22 -16.69 42.53
N GLU A 371 7.25 -16.07 43.10
CA GLU A 371 8.18 -16.86 43.91
C GLU A 371 7.49 -17.04 45.26
N ASP A 372 6.96 -18.24 45.51
CA ASP A 372 6.54 -18.66 46.84
C ASP A 372 7.76 -18.51 47.76
N ILE A 373 7.69 -17.52 48.65
CA ILE A 373 8.56 -17.42 49.81
C ILE A 373 8.18 -18.62 50.68
N LEU A 374 8.89 -19.73 50.51
CA LEU A 374 8.94 -20.80 51.50
C LEU A 374 9.53 -20.20 52.78
N VAL A 375 8.64 -19.81 53.69
CA VAL A 375 8.99 -19.58 55.09
C VAL A 375 9.18 -20.97 55.69
N GLU A 376 10.43 -21.38 55.89
CA GLU A 376 10.77 -22.52 56.74
C GLU A 376 10.31 -22.21 58.18
N ASN A 377 9.51 -23.12 58.76
CA ASN A 377 9.20 -23.16 60.19
C ASN A 377 10.22 -24.01 60.93
#